data_AF-A0A373A5Q8-F1
#
_entry.id   AF-A0A373A5Q8-F1
#
_cell.length_a   1.000
_cell.length_b   1.000
_cell.length_c   1.000
_cell.angle_alpha   90.00
_cell.angle_beta   90.00
_cell.angle_gamma   90.00
#
_symmetry.space_group_name_H-M   'P 1'
#
loop_
_entity.id
_entity.type
_entity.pdbx_description
1 polymer ?
#
loop_
_entity_poly.entity_id
_entity_poly.type
_entity_poly.pdbx_seq_one_letter_code
_entity_poly.pdbx_strand_id
1 'polypeptide(L)'
;MAERGVAAETADGFGRAYRYVGPPELWPGDGGGTGTGRGQPVRTAGEFAAWAEERAERTAAELAEPFTFVVGLGGTLRLAPRRSEHVDCASGELVLSAGEIGFRRSRDGWEVETVGNHSTGYCPDTTSWPAVTAALTLVGLPHPGAFTHAAVFRRCPRCGNCNLVREEHYACAFCDADLPEHWNVDEVALP
;
A
#
# COMPACT_ATOMS: atom_id res chain seq x y z
N MET A 1 -0.93 36.17 7.17
CA MET A 1 -2.24 35.57 6.89
C MET A 1 -1.95 34.13 6.56
N ALA A 2 -2.50 33.20 7.35
CA ALA A 2 -2.06 31.81 7.41
C ALA A 2 -2.52 31.02 6.17
N GLU A 3 -1.57 30.56 5.37
CA GLU A 3 -1.80 29.61 4.29
C GLU A 3 -1.95 28.22 4.90
N ARG A 4 -3.20 27.78 5.03
CA ARG A 4 -3.58 26.41 5.39
C ARG A 4 -3.26 25.47 4.22
N GLY A 5 -1.97 25.19 4.01
CA GLY A 5 -1.51 24.16 3.09
C GLY A 5 -1.62 22.78 3.72
N VAL A 6 -2.27 21.83 3.03
CA VAL A 6 -2.19 20.37 3.28
C VAL A 6 -2.65 19.91 4.69
N ALA A 7 -3.44 20.73 5.40
CA ALA A 7 -3.87 20.47 6.78
C ALA A 7 -5.39 20.55 6.98
N ALA A 8 -6.17 20.02 6.05
CA ALA A 8 -7.45 19.43 6.43
C ALA A 8 -7.15 17.96 6.70
N GLU A 9 -6.70 17.72 7.92
CA GLU A 9 -6.55 16.40 8.54
C GLU A 9 -7.61 15.44 8.00
N THR A 10 -7.16 14.23 7.71
CA THR A 10 -7.96 13.01 7.82
C THR A 10 -9.12 13.17 8.80
N ALA A 11 -10.30 13.49 8.29
CA ALA A 11 -11.42 13.83 9.18
C ALA A 11 -11.93 12.62 9.97
N ASP A 12 -11.43 11.39 9.73
CA ASP A 12 -11.81 10.18 10.46
C ASP A 12 -10.68 9.11 10.52
N GLY A 13 -9.52 9.42 11.12
CA GLY A 13 -8.79 8.41 11.93
C GLY A 13 -7.44 7.82 11.48
N PHE A 14 -6.89 8.12 10.28
CA PHE A 14 -5.65 7.45 9.80
C PHE A 14 -4.50 8.35 9.30
N GLY A 15 -4.51 9.66 9.57
CA GLY A 15 -3.35 10.55 9.39
C GLY A 15 -3.00 11.04 7.97
N ARG A 16 -2.97 10.18 6.92
CA ARG A 16 -2.63 10.58 5.53
C ARG A 16 -3.29 9.72 4.45
N ALA A 17 -3.66 10.33 3.32
CA ALA A 17 -4.00 9.65 2.07
C ALA A 17 -2.87 9.81 1.05
N TYR A 18 -2.62 8.77 0.26
CA TYR A 18 -1.54 8.70 -0.72
C TYR A 18 -2.11 8.67 -2.13
N ARG A 19 -1.61 9.56 -2.98
CA ARG A 19 -1.90 9.53 -4.43
C ARG A 19 -0.87 8.68 -5.16
N TYR A 20 -1.26 8.18 -6.33
CA TYR A 20 -0.32 7.50 -7.19
C TYR A 20 0.65 8.52 -7.81
N VAL A 21 1.94 8.21 -7.72
CA VAL A 21 3.09 9.02 -8.16
C VAL A 21 3.99 8.25 -9.13
N GLY A 22 3.62 7.02 -9.48
CA GLY A 22 4.37 6.16 -10.39
C GLY A 22 4.23 6.57 -11.86
N PRO A 23 4.79 5.76 -12.78
CA PRO A 23 4.72 6.00 -14.22
C PRO A 23 3.28 6.17 -14.72
N PRO A 24 2.98 7.18 -15.54
CA PRO A 24 1.62 7.44 -16.02
C PRO A 24 1.07 6.32 -16.91
N GLU A 25 1.91 5.51 -17.53
CA GLU A 25 1.49 4.41 -18.42
C GLU A 25 0.76 3.29 -17.66
N LEU A 26 1.03 3.15 -16.36
CA LEU A 26 0.36 2.17 -15.51
C LEU A 26 -0.96 2.71 -14.95
N TRP A 27 -1.27 4.00 -15.14
CA TRP A 27 -2.50 4.59 -14.63
C TRP A 27 -3.73 3.99 -15.36
N PRO A 28 -4.72 3.43 -14.65
CA PRO A 28 -5.86 2.70 -15.23
C PRO A 28 -6.94 3.60 -15.90
N GLY A 29 -6.63 4.88 -16.14
CA GLY A 29 -7.52 5.90 -16.70
C GLY A 29 -7.72 5.75 -18.22
N ASP A 30 -7.23 6.70 -19.01
CA ASP A 30 -7.49 6.85 -20.46
C ASP A 30 -6.89 5.74 -21.35
N GLY A 31 -7.10 4.46 -21.01
CA GLY A 31 -6.62 3.28 -21.74
C GLY A 31 -5.30 2.70 -21.24
N GLY A 32 -4.78 3.18 -20.10
CA GLY A 32 -3.62 2.61 -19.40
C GLY A 32 -4.02 1.49 -18.40
N GLY A 33 -3.03 0.98 -17.67
CA GLY A 33 -3.19 -0.12 -16.72
C GLY A 33 -2.65 -1.46 -17.23
N THR A 34 -2.41 -2.42 -16.35
CA THR A 34 -1.80 -3.72 -16.73
C THR A 34 -2.84 -4.78 -17.11
N GLY A 35 -4.12 -4.38 -17.19
CA GLY A 35 -5.23 -5.28 -17.49
C GLY A 35 -5.58 -6.24 -16.34
N THR A 36 -4.99 -6.04 -15.15
CA THR A 36 -5.24 -6.91 -13.99
C THR A 36 -6.55 -6.59 -13.29
N GLY A 37 -7.05 -5.36 -13.48
CA GLY A 37 -8.34 -4.92 -13.00
C GLY A 37 -8.34 -4.57 -11.50
N ARG A 38 -9.50 -4.09 -11.05
CA ARG A 38 -9.70 -3.65 -9.66
C ARG A 38 -9.55 -4.82 -8.68
N GLY A 39 -8.87 -4.57 -7.57
CA GLY A 39 -8.72 -5.55 -6.50
C GLY A 39 -10.07 -5.93 -5.87
N GLN A 40 -10.19 -7.19 -5.48
CA GLN A 40 -11.38 -7.74 -4.85
C GLN A 40 -11.53 -7.14 -3.44
N PRO A 41 -12.65 -6.45 -3.13
CA PRO A 41 -12.86 -5.94 -1.79
C PRO A 41 -13.14 -7.09 -0.82
N VAL A 42 -12.53 -7.01 0.36
CA VAL A 42 -12.72 -7.96 1.46
C VAL A 42 -13.15 -7.18 2.69
N ARG A 43 -14.35 -7.46 3.19
CA ARG A 43 -14.98 -6.73 4.30
C ARG A 43 -15.25 -7.61 5.52
N THR A 44 -15.25 -8.92 5.35
CA THR A 44 -15.55 -9.88 6.41
C THR A 44 -14.65 -11.11 6.32
N ALA A 45 -14.52 -11.84 7.44
CA ALA A 45 -13.79 -13.10 7.48
C ALA A 45 -14.33 -14.13 6.48
N GLY A 46 -15.65 -14.16 6.26
CA GLY A 46 -16.29 -15.07 5.30
C GLY A 46 -15.95 -14.72 3.86
N GLU A 47 -15.98 -13.43 3.49
CA GLU A 47 -15.53 -12.96 2.18
C GLU A 47 -14.05 -13.29 1.95
N PHE A 48 -13.21 -13.11 2.97
CA PHE A 48 -11.80 -13.48 2.90
C PHE A 48 -11.62 -14.98 2.68
N ALA A 49 -12.28 -15.82 3.49
CA ALA A 49 -12.13 -17.26 3.43
C ALA A 49 -12.54 -17.81 2.05
N ALA A 50 -13.67 -17.34 1.50
CA ALA A 50 -14.11 -17.72 0.17
C ALA A 50 -13.09 -17.32 -0.91
N TRP A 51 -12.57 -16.09 -0.83
CA TRP A 51 -11.52 -15.62 -1.74
C TRP A 51 -10.24 -16.46 -1.63
N ALA A 52 -9.79 -16.77 -0.42
CA ALA A 52 -8.57 -17.55 -0.20
C ALA A 52 -8.73 -19.01 -0.64
N GLU A 53 -9.91 -19.61 -0.45
CA GLU A 53 -10.21 -20.98 -0.88
C GLU A 53 -10.30 -21.09 -2.41
N GLU A 54 -10.92 -20.13 -3.08
CA GLU A 54 -10.92 -20.07 -4.55
C GLU A 54 -9.48 -20.07 -5.11
N ARG A 55 -8.55 -19.36 -4.46
CA ARG A 55 -7.14 -19.36 -4.88
C ARG A 55 -6.39 -20.65 -4.51
N ALA A 56 -6.71 -21.23 -3.36
CA ALA A 56 -6.18 -22.54 -2.95
C ALA A 56 -6.50 -23.62 -3.99
N GLU A 57 -7.73 -23.62 -4.51
CA GLU A 57 -8.21 -24.57 -5.51
C GLU A 57 -7.52 -24.39 -6.88
N ARG A 58 -7.12 -23.16 -7.20
CA ARG A 58 -6.39 -22.87 -8.46
C ARG A 58 -4.98 -23.42 -8.41
N THR A 59 -4.15 -22.96 -7.48
CA THR A 59 -2.81 -23.55 -7.21
C THR A 59 -2.32 -23.25 -5.79
N ALA A 60 -1.71 -24.24 -5.14
CA ALA A 60 -1.03 -24.03 -3.86
C ALA A 60 0.14 -23.03 -3.95
N ALA A 61 0.75 -22.88 -5.13
CA ALA A 61 1.82 -21.92 -5.38
C ALA A 61 1.33 -20.46 -5.30
N GLU A 62 0.10 -20.18 -5.74
CA GLU A 62 -0.48 -18.82 -5.69
C GLU A 62 -0.67 -18.33 -4.25
N LEU A 63 -1.04 -19.21 -3.32
CA LEU A 63 -1.16 -18.87 -1.90
C LEU A 63 0.18 -18.63 -1.20
N ALA A 64 1.27 -19.19 -1.73
CA ALA A 64 2.61 -18.99 -1.18
C ALA A 64 3.22 -17.64 -1.61
N GLU A 65 2.66 -16.99 -2.63
CA GLU A 65 3.12 -15.67 -3.07
C GLU A 65 2.40 -14.55 -2.29
N PRO A 66 3.09 -13.44 -1.96
CA PRO A 66 2.44 -12.26 -1.41
C PRO A 66 1.42 -11.66 -2.38
N PHE A 67 0.26 -11.28 -1.88
CA PHE A 67 -0.77 -10.59 -2.65
C PHE A 67 -0.54 -9.09 -2.66
N THR A 68 -0.92 -8.45 -3.76
CA THR A 68 -1.01 -6.98 -3.82
C THR A 68 -2.22 -6.55 -2.99
N PHE A 69 -2.04 -5.57 -2.09
CA PHE A 69 -3.15 -4.98 -1.35
C PHE A 69 -3.18 -3.45 -1.44
N VAL A 70 -4.39 -2.91 -1.30
CA VAL A 70 -4.61 -1.49 -0.99
C VAL A 70 -5.69 -1.35 0.08
N VAL A 71 -5.57 -0.31 0.91
CA VAL A 71 -6.64 0.12 1.82
C VAL A 71 -7.21 1.42 1.25
N GLY A 72 -8.47 1.38 0.81
CA GLY A 72 -9.15 2.57 0.28
C GLY A 72 -9.49 3.59 1.38
N LEU A 73 -9.89 4.81 0.99
CA LEU A 73 -10.26 5.88 1.93
C LEU A 73 -11.37 5.49 2.92
N GLY A 74 -12.28 4.60 2.53
CA GLY A 74 -13.31 4.06 3.43
C GLY A 74 -12.84 2.91 4.33
N GLY A 75 -11.54 2.67 4.45
CA GLY A 75 -10.96 1.58 5.26
C GLY A 75 -11.13 0.17 4.66
N THR A 76 -11.67 0.06 3.45
CA THR A 76 -11.87 -1.25 2.79
C THR A 76 -10.54 -1.82 2.31
N LEU A 77 -10.23 -3.05 2.74
CA LEU A 77 -9.14 -3.85 2.19
C LEU A 77 -9.52 -4.36 0.80
N ARG A 78 -8.60 -4.21 -0.16
CA ARG A 78 -8.69 -4.83 -1.49
C ARG A 78 -7.48 -5.71 -1.72
N LEU A 79 -7.71 -6.88 -2.28
CA LEU A 79 -6.67 -7.86 -2.60
C LEU A 79 -6.64 -8.15 -4.09
N ALA A 80 -5.45 -8.30 -4.63
CA ALA A 80 -5.18 -8.73 -6.00
C ALA A 80 -4.04 -9.76 -5.99
N PRO A 81 -3.95 -10.63 -7.02
CA PRO A 81 -2.81 -11.54 -7.16
C PRO A 81 -1.45 -10.82 -7.09
N ARG A 82 -0.39 -11.57 -6.81
CA ARG A 82 0.99 -11.07 -6.94
C ARG A 82 1.20 -10.49 -8.35
N ARG A 83 2.00 -9.41 -8.43
CA ARG A 83 2.37 -8.68 -9.67
C ARG A 83 1.24 -7.90 -10.32
N SER A 84 0.06 -7.85 -9.69
CA SER A 84 -0.90 -6.79 -9.99
C SER A 84 -0.35 -5.46 -9.53
N GLU A 85 -0.50 -4.42 -10.35
CA GLU A 85 -0.14 -3.06 -9.96
C GLU A 85 -1.06 -2.56 -8.85
N HIS A 86 -0.51 -1.83 -7.89
CA HIS A 86 -1.31 -1.23 -6.81
C HIS A 86 -2.34 -0.23 -7.36
N VAL A 87 -2.00 0.46 -8.45
CA VAL A 87 -2.87 1.46 -9.08
C VAL A 87 -4.07 0.80 -9.76
N ASP A 88 -3.89 -0.34 -10.41
CA ASP A 88 -5.00 -1.17 -10.91
C ASP A 88 -5.86 -1.65 -9.73
N CYS A 89 -5.23 -2.17 -8.68
CA CYS A 89 -5.91 -2.67 -7.48
C CYS A 89 -6.79 -1.60 -6.82
N ALA A 90 -6.30 -0.36 -6.77
CA ALA A 90 -7.02 0.82 -6.29
C ALA A 90 -7.98 1.44 -7.33
N SER A 91 -7.88 1.07 -8.60
CA SER A 91 -8.52 1.76 -9.73
C SER A 91 -8.12 3.23 -9.86
N GLY A 92 -6.86 3.56 -9.58
CA GLY A 92 -6.31 4.92 -9.63
C GLY A 92 -6.70 5.81 -8.44
N GLU A 93 -7.51 5.31 -7.51
CA GLU A 93 -8.00 6.09 -6.37
C GLU A 93 -6.90 6.39 -5.34
N LEU A 94 -7.16 7.38 -4.49
CA LEU A 94 -6.35 7.61 -3.29
C LEU A 94 -6.46 6.40 -2.34
N VAL A 95 -5.35 6.09 -1.66
CA VAL A 95 -5.28 4.99 -0.71
C VAL A 95 -4.82 5.49 0.65
N LEU A 96 -5.22 4.79 1.72
CA LEU A 96 -4.64 4.97 3.06
C LEU A 96 -3.38 4.14 3.25
N SER A 97 -3.22 3.06 2.49
CA SER A 97 -2.01 2.24 2.43
C SER A 97 -2.01 1.36 1.18
N ALA A 98 -0.83 0.94 0.73
CA ALA A 98 -0.65 0.01 -0.38
C ALA A 98 0.62 -0.82 -0.15
N GLY A 99 0.64 -2.07 -0.60
CA GLY A 99 1.81 -2.90 -0.48
C GLY A 99 1.58 -4.37 -0.78
N GLU A 100 2.33 -5.23 -0.12
CA GLU A 100 2.29 -6.69 -0.30
C GLU A 100 1.90 -7.38 1.01
N ILE A 101 1.07 -8.42 0.94
CA ILE A 101 0.54 -9.15 2.10
C ILE A 101 0.49 -10.66 1.83
N GLY A 102 1.08 -11.47 2.69
CA GLY A 102 1.04 -12.93 2.64
C GLY A 102 0.18 -13.52 3.75
N PHE A 103 -0.47 -14.63 3.47
CA PHE A 103 -1.39 -15.30 4.40
C PHE A 103 -0.94 -16.73 4.67
N ARG A 104 -1.18 -17.17 5.91
CA ARG A 104 -0.97 -18.55 6.33
C ARG A 104 -2.28 -19.14 6.85
N ARG A 105 -2.54 -20.40 6.54
CA ARG A 105 -3.61 -21.18 7.20
C ARG A 105 -3.04 -21.83 8.46
N SER A 106 -3.60 -21.50 9.61
CA SER A 106 -3.32 -22.10 10.92
C SER A 106 -4.43 -23.08 11.31
N ARG A 107 -4.35 -23.64 12.53
CA ARG A 107 -5.43 -24.50 13.07
C ARG A 107 -6.71 -23.72 13.38
N ASP A 108 -6.57 -22.44 13.68
CA ASP A 108 -7.66 -21.57 14.14
C ASP A 108 -8.26 -20.74 12.98
N GLY A 109 -7.73 -20.88 11.78
CA GLY A 109 -8.20 -20.18 10.58
C GLY A 109 -7.07 -19.56 9.78
N TRP A 110 -7.38 -18.48 9.08
CA TRP A 110 -6.38 -17.73 8.31
C TRP A 110 -5.81 -16.58 9.14
N GLU A 111 -4.54 -16.28 8.91
CA GLU A 111 -3.85 -15.14 9.52
C GLU A 111 -2.87 -14.49 8.54
N VAL A 112 -2.53 -13.23 8.81
CA VAL A 112 -1.50 -12.50 8.07
C VAL A 112 -0.12 -12.96 8.55
N GLU A 113 0.65 -13.56 7.65
CA GLU A 113 2.00 -14.01 7.92
C GLU A 113 3.03 -12.91 7.63
N THR A 114 2.89 -12.24 6.49
CA THR A 114 3.74 -11.13 6.09
C THR A 114 2.90 -9.96 5.61
N VAL A 115 3.37 -8.76 5.88
CA VAL A 115 2.77 -7.51 5.42
C VAL A 115 3.84 -6.44 5.34
N GLY A 116 3.87 -5.72 4.22
CA GLY A 116 4.78 -4.61 3.97
C GLY A 116 4.15 -3.53 3.12
N ASN A 117 4.59 -2.30 3.29
CA ASN A 117 4.08 -1.11 2.59
C ASN A 117 4.83 -0.81 1.28
N HIS A 118 5.46 -1.83 0.69
CA HIS A 118 6.26 -1.67 -0.53
C HIS A 118 5.34 -1.51 -1.76
N SER A 119 5.05 -0.25 -2.10
CA SER A 119 4.41 0.13 -3.35
C SER A 119 5.21 1.26 -3.98
N THR A 120 5.85 1.02 -5.12
CA THR A 120 6.61 2.05 -5.85
C THR A 120 5.69 3.06 -6.55
N GLY A 121 4.41 2.71 -6.75
CA GLY A 121 3.40 3.58 -7.32
C GLY A 121 2.77 4.57 -6.33
N TYR A 122 2.53 4.16 -5.08
CA TYR A 122 1.92 5.02 -4.05
C TYR A 122 2.91 5.49 -2.98
N CYS A 123 4.00 4.75 -2.77
CA CYS A 123 5.05 5.05 -1.80
C CYS A 123 4.54 5.40 -0.38
N PRO A 124 3.61 4.62 0.22
CA PRO A 124 3.05 4.99 1.53
C PRO A 124 4.11 4.99 2.63
N ASP A 125 3.97 5.91 3.59
CA ASP A 125 4.85 5.98 4.75
C ASP A 125 4.55 4.87 5.77
N THR A 126 5.50 4.58 6.66
CA THR A 126 5.31 3.61 7.76
C THR A 126 4.16 3.97 8.69
N THR A 127 3.83 5.27 8.76
CA THR A 127 2.65 5.80 9.47
C THR A 127 1.31 5.38 8.85
N SER A 128 1.30 4.68 7.71
CA SER A 128 0.08 4.07 7.14
C SER A 128 -0.38 2.79 7.86
N TRP A 129 0.46 2.21 8.73
CA TRP A 129 0.13 0.98 9.45
C TRP A 129 -1.23 0.99 10.17
N PRO A 130 -1.63 2.06 10.89
CA PRO A 130 -2.95 2.16 11.54
C PRO A 130 -4.13 1.84 10.61
N ALA A 131 -4.08 2.25 9.34
CA ALA A 131 -5.13 1.94 8.36
C ALA A 131 -5.16 0.45 8.01
N VAL A 132 -3.97 -0.18 7.90
CA VAL A 132 -3.83 -1.61 7.63
C VAL A 132 -4.36 -2.44 8.79
N THR A 133 -3.96 -2.13 10.02
CA THR A 133 -4.46 -2.86 11.20
C THR A 133 -5.96 -2.70 11.37
N ALA A 134 -6.53 -1.51 11.14
CA ALA A 134 -7.97 -1.32 11.21
C ALA A 134 -8.71 -2.14 10.16
N ALA A 135 -8.24 -2.14 8.92
CA ALA A 135 -8.83 -2.94 7.84
C ALA A 135 -8.77 -4.45 8.14
N LEU A 136 -7.62 -4.95 8.63
CA LEU A 136 -7.46 -6.35 9.00
C LEU A 136 -8.31 -6.73 10.22
N THR A 137 -8.42 -5.85 11.22
CA THR A 137 -9.26 -6.03 12.40
C THR A 137 -10.74 -6.11 12.01
N LEU A 138 -11.20 -5.24 11.12
CA LEU A 138 -12.58 -5.26 10.61
C LEU A 138 -12.91 -6.56 9.88
N VAL A 139 -11.97 -7.08 9.09
CA VAL A 139 -12.11 -8.39 8.43
C VAL A 139 -12.03 -9.54 9.45
N GLY A 140 -11.38 -9.34 10.60
CA GLY A 140 -11.17 -10.36 11.63
C GLY A 140 -9.95 -11.24 11.36
N LEU A 141 -8.94 -10.72 10.65
CA LEU A 141 -7.70 -11.43 10.37
C LEU A 141 -6.64 -11.12 11.44
N PRO A 142 -6.16 -12.12 12.20
CA PRO A 142 -5.01 -11.95 13.08
C PRO A 142 -3.79 -11.46 12.29
N HIS A 143 -3.00 -10.55 12.87
CA HIS A 143 -1.91 -9.89 12.18
C HIS A 143 -0.75 -9.49 13.12
N PRO A 144 0.48 -9.29 12.60
CA PRO A 144 1.71 -9.15 13.40
C PRO A 144 1.88 -7.82 14.17
N GLY A 145 0.82 -7.04 14.40
CA GLY A 145 0.86 -5.78 15.16
C GLY A 145 1.66 -4.61 14.53
N ALA A 146 2.50 -4.87 13.53
CA ALA A 146 3.27 -3.90 12.73
C ALA A 146 3.53 -4.43 11.31
N PHE A 147 4.10 -3.59 10.43
CA PHE A 147 4.67 -4.09 9.18
C PHE A 147 5.82 -5.06 9.46
N THR A 148 5.73 -6.28 8.93
CA THR A 148 6.85 -7.24 8.95
C THR A 148 8.02 -6.79 8.09
N HIS A 149 7.72 -6.04 7.02
CA HIS A 149 8.69 -5.49 6.08
C HIS A 149 8.33 -4.03 5.80
N ALA A 150 8.89 -3.13 6.61
CA ALA A 150 8.68 -1.70 6.45
C ALA A 150 9.60 -1.13 5.36
N ALA A 151 9.00 -0.42 4.40
CA ALA A 151 9.68 0.34 3.36
C ALA A 151 9.59 1.83 3.69
N VAL A 152 10.73 2.53 3.62
CA VAL A 152 10.82 3.98 3.88
C VAL A 152 11.12 4.68 2.56
N PHE A 153 10.10 5.30 1.97
CA PHE A 153 10.23 6.03 0.72
C PHE A 153 10.55 7.50 0.93
N ARG A 154 11.51 8.05 0.18
CA ARG A 154 11.86 9.48 0.18
C ARG A 154 12.08 9.99 -1.22
N ARG A 155 11.60 11.19 -1.51
CA ARG A 155 11.88 11.86 -2.77
C ARG A 155 13.08 12.79 -2.60
N CYS A 156 14.10 12.62 -3.43
CA CYS A 156 15.26 13.49 -3.38
C CYS A 156 14.90 14.91 -3.83
N PRO A 157 15.13 15.95 -3.01
CA PRO A 157 14.83 17.33 -3.39
C PRO A 157 15.75 17.86 -4.49
N ARG A 158 16.93 17.25 -4.68
CA ARG A 158 17.89 17.65 -5.71
C ARG A 158 17.54 17.09 -7.09
N CYS A 159 17.34 15.78 -7.19
CA CYS A 159 17.18 15.11 -8.49
C CYS A 159 15.76 14.59 -8.75
N GLY A 160 14.84 14.72 -7.79
CA GLY A 160 13.43 14.32 -7.94
C GLY A 160 13.15 12.82 -7.87
N ASN A 161 14.17 11.96 -7.86
CA ASN A 161 13.98 10.50 -7.80
C ASN A 161 13.39 10.05 -6.45
N CYS A 162 12.47 9.09 -6.51
CA CYS A 162 12.01 8.37 -5.32
C CYS A 162 13.03 7.29 -4.95
N ASN A 163 13.37 7.22 -3.67
CA ASN A 163 14.36 6.33 -3.10
C ASN A 163 13.70 5.45 -2.03
N LEU A 164 14.18 4.21 -1.93
CA LEU A 164 13.95 3.36 -0.78
C LEU A 164 15.16 3.50 0.16
N VAL A 165 14.93 4.10 1.33
CA VAL A 165 15.96 4.22 2.38
C VAL A 165 16.27 2.82 2.92
N ARG A 166 17.57 2.51 3.01
CA ARG A 166 18.08 1.23 3.54
C ARG A 166 18.90 1.54 4.78
N GLU A 167 18.74 0.71 5.82
CA GLU A 167 19.59 0.75 7.02
C GLU A 167 19.69 2.16 7.65
N GLU A 168 18.57 2.91 7.64
CA GLU A 168 18.51 4.29 8.15
C GLU A 168 19.49 5.27 7.48
N HIS A 169 20.00 4.93 6.29
CA HIS A 169 20.90 5.78 5.53
C HIS A 169 20.14 6.68 4.55
N TYR A 170 19.92 7.93 4.97
CA TYR A 170 19.17 8.94 4.22
C TYR A 170 20.02 9.64 3.15
N ALA A 171 20.52 8.89 2.17
CA ALA A 171 21.22 9.42 1.00
C ALA A 171 20.58 8.94 -0.31
N CYS A 172 20.50 9.84 -1.29
CA CYS A 172 19.94 9.53 -2.60
C CYS A 172 20.87 8.60 -3.38
N ALA A 173 20.39 7.42 -3.77
CA ALA A 173 21.16 6.43 -4.50
C ALA A 173 21.59 6.87 -5.92
N PHE A 174 21.07 8.01 -6.40
CA PHE A 174 21.32 8.53 -7.76
C PHE A 174 22.27 9.73 -7.80
N CYS A 175 22.39 10.49 -6.72
CA CYS A 175 23.17 11.74 -6.73
C CYS A 175 23.84 12.08 -5.39
N ASP A 176 23.81 11.15 -4.44
CA ASP A 176 24.42 11.23 -3.10
C ASP A 176 23.98 12.43 -2.23
N ALA A 177 22.92 13.14 -2.63
CA ALA A 177 22.35 14.20 -1.82
C ALA A 177 21.57 13.63 -0.62
N ASP A 178 21.59 14.35 0.50
CA ASP A 178 20.81 14.00 1.68
C ASP A 178 19.30 13.93 1.38
N LEU A 179 18.65 12.91 1.94
CA LEU A 179 17.20 12.71 1.85
C LEU A 179 16.52 13.24 3.12
N PRO A 180 15.29 13.77 3.02
CA PRO A 180 14.56 14.21 4.21
C PRO A 180 14.24 13.07 5.19
N GLU A 181 14.27 13.37 6.48
CA GLU A 181 13.86 12.42 7.53
C GLU A 181 12.36 12.15 7.51
N HIS A 182 11.54 13.15 7.13
CA HIS A 182 10.10 13.01 6.98
C HIS A 182 9.74 12.55 5.57
N TRP A 183 8.57 11.90 5.45
CA TRP A 183 8.04 11.50 4.16
C TRP A 183 7.64 12.72 3.32
N ASN A 184 8.05 12.75 2.05
CA ASN A 184 7.90 13.92 1.16
C ASN A 184 7.57 13.55 -0.31
N VAL A 185 7.04 12.35 -0.57
CA VAL A 185 7.00 11.79 -1.93
C VAL A 185 5.96 12.45 -2.82
N ASP A 186 4.76 12.65 -2.28
CA ASP A 186 3.62 13.17 -3.04
C ASP A 186 3.30 14.64 -2.74
N GLU A 187 4.09 15.28 -1.88
CA GLU A 187 4.08 16.71 -1.61
C GLU A 187 4.44 17.46 -2.89
N VAL A 188 3.44 17.74 -3.73
CA VAL A 188 3.59 18.75 -4.78
C VAL A 188 3.70 20.07 -4.06
N ALA A 189 4.82 20.77 -4.23
CA ALA A 189 4.83 22.21 -4.07
C ALA A 189 3.78 22.76 -5.03
N LEU A 190 2.63 23.20 -4.50
CA LEU A 190 1.71 24.01 -5.29
C LEU A 190 2.52 25.20 -5.86
N PRO A 191 2.39 25.50 -7.15
CA PRO A 191 3.10 26.62 -7.78
C PRO A 191 2.76 27.96 -7.11
#